data_AF-A0A7Y5DEW3-F1
#
_entry.id   AF-A0A7Y5DEW3-F1
#
_cell.length_a   1.000
_cell.length_b   1.000
_cell.length_c   1.000
_cell.angle_alpha   90.00
_cell.angle_beta   90.00
_cell.angle_gamma   90.00
#
_symmetry.space_group_name_H-M   'P 1'
#
loop_
_entity.id
_entity.type
_entity.pdbx_description
1 polymer ?
#
loop_
_entity_poly.entity_id
_entity_poly.type
_entity_poly.pdbx_seq_one_letter_code
_entity_poly.pdbx_strand_id
1 'polypeptide(L)' 'IQVSKDGGHVWGSERWVPLGKIGDYRRRAVRRRLGASRDIAIRFRITDPIPRRVCGAYLKLMAGVS' A
#
# COMPACT_ATOMS: atom_id res chain seq x y z
N ILE A 1 1.40 -1.14 5.58
CA ILE A 1 0.61 -1.66 4.43
C ILE A 1 0.13 -3.06 4.78
N GLN A 2 -1.17 -3.25 4.77
CA GLN A 2 -1.83 -4.55 4.92
C GLN A 2 -2.57 -4.86 3.62
N VAL A 3 -2.62 -6.15 3.28
CA VAL A 3 -3.32 -6.66 2.10
C VAL A 3 -4.27 -7.73 2.58
N SER A 4 -5.52 -7.65 2.13
CA SER A 4 -6.53 -8.69 2.29
C SER A 4 -6.82 -9.30 0.92
N LYS A 5 -6.99 -10.61 0.89
CA LYS A 5 -7.33 -11.38 -0.32
C LYS A 5 -8.83 -11.69 -0.44
N ASP A 6 -9.59 -11.36 0.60
CA ASP A 6 -11.01 -11.72 0.78
C ASP A 6 -11.89 -10.46 0.92
N GLY A 7 -11.55 -9.39 0.20
CA GLY A 7 -12.33 -8.15 0.21
C GLY A 7 -12.26 -7.33 1.50
N GLY A 8 -11.30 -7.58 2.40
CA GLY A 8 -11.11 -6.79 3.62
C GLY A 8 -11.63 -7.43 4.91
N HIS A 9 -12.10 -8.68 4.87
CA HIS A 9 -12.52 -9.43 6.06
C HIS A 9 -11.33 -9.85 6.94
N VAL A 10 -10.28 -10.41 6.34
CA VAL A 10 -9.05 -10.81 7.04
C VAL A 10 -7.87 -10.00 6.52
N TRP A 11 -7.14 -9.37 7.44
CA TRP A 11 -5.96 -8.58 7.12
C TRP A 11 -4.70 -9.39 7.38
N GLY A 12 -3.85 -9.50 6.37
CA GLY A 12 -2.52 -10.12 6.53
C GLY A 12 -1.56 -9.25 7.35
N SER A 13 -0.34 -9.75 7.54
CA SER A 13 0.70 -9.10 8.33
C SER A 13 0.96 -7.66 7.90
N GLU A 14 1.05 -6.77 8.89
CA GLU A 14 1.37 -5.37 8.64
C GLU A 14 2.84 -5.21 8.24
N ARG A 15 3.07 -4.52 7.12
CA ARG A 15 4.42 -4.17 6.70
C ARG A 15 4.63 -2.67 6.65
N TRP A 16 5.57 -2.20 7.45
CA TRP A 16 5.99 -0.80 7.51
C TRP A 16 6.99 -0.49 6.40
N VAL A 17 6.89 0.72 5.85
CA VAL A 17 7.84 1.24 4.85
C VAL A 17 8.28 2.62 5.33
N PRO A 18 9.59 2.87 5.51
CA PRO A 18 10.07 4.15 5.98
C PRO A 18 9.87 5.22 4.90
N LEU A 19 9.28 6.35 5.29
CA LEU A 19 9.02 7.51 4.42
C LEU A 19 10.29 8.36 4.18
N GLY A 20 11.32 8.23 5.02
CA GLY A 20 12.56 9.01 4.94
C GLY A 20 12.72 9.99 6.10
N LYS A 21 13.80 10.78 6.08
CA LYS A 21 14.04 11.86 7.03
C LYS A 21 13.18 13.09 6.70
N ILE A 22 12.97 13.94 7.68
CA ILE A 22 12.34 15.26 7.51
C ILE A 22 13.16 16.07 6.49
N GLY A 23 12.50 16.64 5.49
CA GLY A 23 13.14 17.38 4.39
C GLY A 23 13.42 16.57 3.12
N ASP A 24 13.32 15.24 3.16
CA ASP A 24 13.47 14.41 1.96
C ASP A 24 12.12 14.21 1.24
N TYR A 25 11.77 15.16 0.37
CA TYR A 25 10.49 15.21 -0.34
C TYR A 25 10.44 14.35 -1.62
N ARG A 26 11.60 13.94 -2.14
CA ARG A 26 11.68 13.15 -3.39
C ARG A 26 11.63 11.65 -3.15
N ARG A 27 11.80 11.20 -1.91
CA ARG A 27 11.77 9.79 -1.57
C ARG A 27 10.36 9.21 -1.72
N ARG A 28 10.27 8.08 -2.42
CA ARG A 28 9.01 7.36 -2.64
C ARG A 28 8.97 6.10 -1.78
N ALA A 29 7.99 6.01 -0.89
CA ALA A 29 7.68 4.78 -0.15
C ALA A 29 6.91 3.83 -1.08
N VAL A 30 7.64 3.01 -1.86
CA VAL A 30 7.05 2.10 -2.84
C VAL A 30 7.15 0.66 -2.39
N ARG A 31 6.04 -0.07 -2.47
CA ARG A 31 6.03 -1.52 -2.31
C ARG A 31 5.36 -2.18 -3.50
N ARG A 32 6.13 -2.97 -4.24
CA ARG A 32 5.68 -3.73 -5.42
C ARG A 32 5.44 -5.19 -5.02
N ARG A 33 4.62 -5.92 -5.81
CA ARG A 33 4.28 -7.34 -5.58
C ARG A 33 3.54 -7.58 -4.25
N LEU A 34 2.42 -6.88 -4.05
CA LEU A 34 1.59 -6.98 -2.85
C LEU A 34 0.72 -8.25 -2.79
N GLY A 35 0.69 -9.03 -3.87
CA GLY A 35 -0.12 -10.22 -4.03
C GLY A 35 -1.09 -10.08 -5.20
N ALA A 36 -1.71 -11.19 -5.57
CA ALA A 36 -2.79 -11.26 -6.52
C ALA A 36 -3.95 -12.03 -5.87
N SER A 37 -5.15 -11.47 -5.95
CA SER A 37 -6.42 -12.11 -5.58
C SER A 37 -7.51 -11.47 -6.43
N ARG A 38 -8.66 -12.14 -6.54
CA ARG A 38 -9.83 -11.60 -7.23
C ARG A 38 -10.39 -10.39 -6.49
N ASP A 39 -10.48 -10.49 -5.16
CA ASP A 39 -10.97 -9.43 -4.27
C ASP A 39 -9.85 -8.91 -3.36
N ILE A 40 -9.00 -8.06 -3.93
CA ILE A 40 -7.88 -7.46 -3.20
C ILE A 40 -8.28 -6.14 -2.53
N ALA A 41 -8.15 -6.08 -1.20
CA ALA A 41 -8.29 -4.84 -0.44
C ALA A 41 -6.94 -4.44 0.15
N ILE A 42 -6.54 -3.17 -0.03
CA ILE A 42 -5.26 -2.65 0.45
C ILE A 42 -5.53 -1.55 1.48
N ARG A 43 -4.91 -1.69 2.66
CA ARG A 43 -4.96 -0.70 3.73
C ARG A 43 -3.57 -0.12 3.95
N PHE A 44 -3.47 1.20 3.92
CA PHE A 44 -2.26 1.93 4.29
C PHE A 44 -2.54 2.82 5.51
N ARG A 45 -1.56 2.86 6.42
CA ARG A 45 -1.55 3.70 7.59
C ARG A 45 -0.28 4.54 7.53
N ILE A 46 -0.43 5.84 7.79
CA ILE A 46 0.69 6.79 7.85
C ILE A 46 0.76 7.26 9.30
N THR A 47 1.92 7.11 9.92
CA THR A 47 2.18 7.50 11.31
C THR A 47 3.14 8.69 11.41
N ASP A 48 3.46 9.31 10.27
CA ASP A 48 4.40 10.44 10.21
C ASP A 48 3.78 11.66 10.92
N PRO A 49 4.55 12.38 11.76
CA PRO A 49 4.03 13.53 12.51
C PRO A 49 3.76 14.76 11.63
N ILE A 50 4.23 14.75 10.37
CA ILE A 50 4.07 15.85 9.42
C ILE A 50 2.90 15.52 8.49
N PRO A 51 2.01 16.48 8.16
CA PRO A 51 0.90 16.24 7.26
C PRO A 51 1.40 15.76 5.88
N ARG A 52 0.96 14.56 5.49
CA ARG A 52 1.22 13.98 4.17
C ARG A 52 -0.05 14.08 3.33
N ARG A 53 0.06 14.60 2.10
CA ARG A 53 -1.03 14.58 1.13
C ARG A 53 -0.92 13.35 0.23
N VAL A 54 -2.04 12.64 0.06
CA VAL A 54 -2.16 11.54 -0.90
C VAL A 54 -2.79 12.10 -2.17
N CYS A 55 -1.98 12.32 -3.21
CA CYS A 55 -2.47 12.92 -4.47
C CYS A 55 -3.13 11.90 -5.42
N GLY A 56 -3.10 10.61 -5.10
CA GLY A 56 -3.76 9.58 -5.90
C GLY A 56 -3.34 8.17 -5.47
N ALA A 57 -4.27 7.23 -5.61
CA ALA A 57 -4.03 5.80 -5.42
C ALA A 57 -4.52 5.08 -6.68
N TYR A 58 -3.64 4.34 -7.35
CA TYR A 58 -4.00 3.54 -8.52
C TYR A 58 -3.50 2.11 -8.35
N LEU A 59 -4.33 1.16 -8.76
CA LEU A 59 -4.02 -0.26 -8.74
C LEU A 59 -3.96 -0.75 -10.18
N LYS A 60 -2.76 -1.10 -10.65
CA LYS A 60 -2.58 -1.69 -11.98
C LYS A 60 -2.63 -3.21 -11.84
N LEU A 61 -3.79 -3.80 -12.09
CA LEU A 61 -3.97 -5.24 -12.14
C LEU A 61 -3.86 -5.73 -13.58
N MET A 62 -3.25 -6.89 -13.76
CA MET A 62 -3.34 -7.66 -15.00
C MET A 62 -4.19 -8.88 -14.68
N ALA A 63 -5.29 -9.07 -15.39
CA ALA A 63 -6.10 -10.28 -15.24
C ALA A 63 -5.27 -11.47 -15.69
N GLY A 64 -5.01 -12.42 -14.79
CA GLY A 64 -4.42 -13.69 -15.17
C GLY A 64 -5.43 -14.42 -16.05
N VAL A 65 -5.08 -14.62 -17.32
CA VAL A 65 -5.83 -15.52 -18.21
C VAL A 65 -5.63 -16.92 -17.66
N SER A 66 -6.73 -17.59 -17.31
CA SER A 66 -6.74 -19.00 -16.91
C SER A 66 -6.70 -19.92 -18.13
#